data_AF-A0AAU4XM70-F1
#
_entry.id   AF-A0AAU4XM70-F1
#
_cell.length_a   1.000
_cell.length_b   1.000
_cell.length_c   1.000
_cell.angle_alpha   90.00
_cell.angle_beta   90.00
_cell.angle_gamma   90.00
#
_symmetry.space_group_name_H-M   'P 1'
#
loop_
_entity.id
_entity.type
_entity.pdbx_description
1 polymer ?
#
loop_
_entity_poly.entity_id
_entity_poly.type
_entity_poly.pdbx_seq_one_letter_code
_entity_poly.pdbx_strand_id
1 'polypeptide(L)'
;MTDTLRTPPPPTAAAQHQRPFALDPDRWETERSRALRTGHVRDHTCTAECEPVLVYERTWWGWLAWTVPGDGTPPDQPHQIGVLTPTASRMQRLALRWLTRHPAQRLALAPTIPGSLRLSAAAVALISLLAGLFAMSYSVPVDAALPGMLLAPILAEHLPRQLDARAREHVRSVEGDGACRYLQRLASLHTFLVQAAAGSDRYELRRAAEIGQHLLWDAAGLLQTQDTRSGSADLIARERLMVQLADQITPSLNRTHAEDGPADADQPGWHERPLGPYPPGFEQTAQPAFRRTPGTSPLKGFHPMLQTQPDHAGRIADVYLLFAHEPYYPGPGAQEINTTLVAAASLLHPRVRQPDGAQIHDRLTQGRHPGEIVPLATLTHELRGGADWPTVGDWESVTTDLLHLVREGECDALSLGLPEILRTLICTGPHSHVRTYDAAADQFIAYGPTERAAVLAEVEKFLACIVAEQDLWPGDGPLPSPTRPA
;
A
#
# COMPACT_ATOMS: atom_id res chain seq x y z
N MET A 1 -35.23 11.05 29.94
CA MET A 1 -35.20 11.16 28.46
C MET A 1 -34.10 12.14 28.11
N THR A 2 -32.88 11.65 27.96
CA THR A 2 -31.74 12.43 27.47
C THR A 2 -30.86 11.46 26.70
N ASP A 3 -31.19 11.40 25.41
CA ASP A 3 -30.49 10.63 24.39
C ASP A 3 -29.10 11.25 24.21
N THR A 4 -28.07 10.50 24.61
CA THR A 4 -26.68 10.92 24.42
C THR A 4 -26.24 10.44 23.04
N LEU A 5 -26.29 11.37 22.08
CA LEU A 5 -25.72 11.25 20.75
C LEU A 5 -24.29 10.69 20.84
N ARG A 6 -24.12 9.42 20.47
CA ARG A 6 -22.81 8.83 20.20
C ARG A 6 -22.26 9.48 18.93
N THR A 7 -21.27 10.34 19.09
CA THR A 7 -20.41 10.77 17.99
C THR A 7 -19.66 9.54 17.46
N PRO A 8 -19.75 9.22 16.16
CA PRO A 8 -18.96 8.12 15.58
C PRO A 8 -17.46 8.46 15.64
N PRO A 9 -16.58 7.45 15.80
CA PRO A 9 -15.13 7.67 15.77
C PRO A 9 -14.69 8.22 14.40
N PRO A 10 -13.63 9.03 14.35
CA PRO A 10 -13.15 9.62 13.09
C PRO A 10 -12.69 8.50 12.13
N PRO A 11 -12.98 8.63 10.82
CA PRO A 11 -12.59 7.64 9.84
C PRO A 11 -11.06 7.53 9.79
N THR A 12 -10.55 6.32 10.01
CA THR A 12 -9.14 5.98 9.77
C THR A 12 -8.74 6.38 8.35
N ALA A 13 -7.65 7.13 8.18
CA ALA A 13 -7.22 7.72 6.90
C ALA A 13 -7.11 6.69 5.75
N ALA A 14 -6.91 5.40 6.07
CA ALA A 14 -6.88 4.30 5.11
C ALA A 14 -8.23 4.04 4.39
N ALA A 15 -9.36 4.45 4.97
CA ALA A 15 -10.69 4.25 4.38
C ALA A 15 -11.10 5.35 3.37
N GLN A 16 -10.38 6.48 3.34
CA GLN A 16 -10.84 7.71 2.66
C GLN A 16 -10.86 7.63 1.13
N HIS A 17 -10.33 6.58 0.51
CA HIS A 17 -10.44 6.38 -0.94
C HIS A 17 -11.02 5.03 -1.32
N GLN A 18 -11.52 4.24 -0.38
CA GLN A 18 -12.14 2.93 -0.68
C GLN A 18 -13.54 3.06 -1.28
N ARG A 19 -14.13 4.26 -1.22
CA ARG A 19 -15.45 4.55 -1.77
C ARG A 19 -15.44 5.88 -2.51
N PRO A 20 -16.29 6.05 -3.53
CA PRO A 20 -16.46 7.33 -4.19
C PRO A 20 -16.85 8.42 -3.20
N PHE A 21 -16.18 9.57 -3.26
CA PHE A 21 -16.50 10.75 -2.46
C PHE A 21 -16.54 10.45 -0.96
N ALA A 22 -15.54 9.78 -0.39
CA ALA A 22 -15.56 9.38 1.01
C ALA A 22 -15.74 10.56 2.00
N LEU A 23 -15.40 11.79 1.59
CA LEU A 23 -15.61 13.00 2.39
C LEU A 23 -17.03 13.59 2.24
N ASP A 24 -17.80 13.19 1.23
CA ASP A 24 -19.12 13.71 0.90
C ASP A 24 -19.99 12.62 0.21
N PRO A 25 -20.53 11.66 0.98
CA PRO A 25 -21.30 10.54 0.42
C PRO A 25 -22.56 10.98 -0.35
N ASP A 26 -23.20 12.08 0.06
CA ASP A 26 -24.41 12.61 -0.60
C ASP A 26 -24.13 13.07 -2.04
N ARG A 27 -22.88 13.47 -2.30
CA ARG A 27 -22.44 13.85 -3.63
C ARG A 27 -22.36 12.67 -4.59
N TRP A 28 -21.98 11.48 -4.12
CA TRP A 28 -22.04 10.26 -4.93
C TRP A 28 -23.47 10.03 -5.43
N GLU A 29 -24.45 10.13 -4.53
CA GLU A 29 -25.87 9.93 -4.86
C GLU A 29 -26.41 10.95 -5.84
N THR A 30 -25.96 12.20 -5.74
CA THR A 30 -26.33 13.26 -6.67
C THR A 30 -25.75 13.01 -8.07
N GLU A 31 -24.46 12.69 -8.18
CA GLU A 31 -23.79 12.44 -9.46
C GLU A 31 -24.25 11.12 -10.09
N ARG A 32 -24.47 10.07 -9.29
CA ARG A 32 -25.07 8.79 -9.71
C ARG A 32 -26.46 9.01 -10.29
N SER A 33 -27.32 9.75 -9.58
CA SER A 33 -28.69 10.04 -10.06
C SER A 33 -28.68 10.89 -11.34
N ARG A 34 -27.73 11.82 -11.48
CA ARG A 34 -27.53 12.57 -12.71
C ARG A 34 -27.11 11.65 -13.85
N ALA A 35 -26.11 10.79 -13.63
CA ALA A 35 -25.61 9.81 -14.59
C ALA A 35 -26.72 8.87 -15.09
N LEU A 36 -27.53 8.34 -14.17
CA LEU A 36 -28.69 7.50 -14.49
C LEU A 36 -29.74 8.24 -15.33
N ARG A 37 -30.05 9.51 -15.01
CA ARG A 37 -31.01 10.32 -15.78
C ARG A 37 -30.52 10.67 -17.18
N THR A 38 -29.21 10.86 -17.37
CA THR A 38 -28.63 11.18 -18.69
C THR A 38 -28.41 9.96 -19.58
N GLY A 39 -28.64 8.75 -19.05
CA GLY A 39 -28.98 7.55 -19.82
C GLY A 39 -27.88 7.00 -20.71
N HIS A 40 -26.89 6.31 -20.13
CA HIS A 40 -26.09 5.25 -20.78
C HIS A 40 -25.55 4.26 -19.74
N VAL A 41 -26.30 4.01 -18.66
CA VAL A 41 -25.81 3.13 -17.59
C VAL A 41 -25.83 1.69 -18.08
N ARG A 42 -24.71 1.01 -17.88
CA ARG A 42 -24.49 -0.37 -18.29
C ARG A 42 -25.42 -1.27 -17.49
N ASP A 43 -26.50 -1.73 -18.11
CA ASP A 43 -27.33 -2.80 -17.58
C ASP A 43 -26.78 -4.16 -18.05
N HIS A 44 -27.13 -5.26 -17.39
CA HIS A 44 -26.71 -6.63 -17.75
C HIS A 44 -27.22 -7.06 -19.14
N THR A 45 -28.07 -6.24 -19.76
CA THR A 45 -28.60 -6.38 -21.12
C THR A 45 -27.80 -5.63 -22.19
N CYS A 46 -26.84 -4.76 -21.81
CA CYS A 46 -26.03 -3.98 -22.74
C CYS A 46 -24.91 -4.84 -23.34
N THR A 47 -24.80 -4.86 -24.68
CA THR A 47 -23.72 -5.55 -25.39
C THR A 47 -22.35 -4.97 -24.99
N ALA A 48 -21.26 -5.69 -25.29
CA ALA A 48 -19.89 -5.30 -24.96
C ALA A 48 -19.45 -3.92 -25.51
N GLU A 49 -20.26 -3.29 -26.36
CA GLU A 49 -20.02 -1.99 -26.99
C GLU A 49 -20.51 -0.79 -26.17
N CYS A 50 -21.22 -0.99 -25.05
CA CYS A 50 -21.68 0.13 -24.21
C CYS A 50 -20.52 0.71 -23.39
N GLU A 51 -20.12 1.95 -23.68
CA GLU A 51 -19.13 2.69 -22.88
C GLU A 51 -19.66 2.92 -21.44
N PRO A 52 -18.84 2.67 -20.41
CA PRO A 52 -19.26 2.87 -19.02
C PRO A 52 -19.46 4.37 -18.72
N VAL A 53 -20.55 4.70 -18.02
CA VAL A 53 -20.73 6.04 -17.47
C VAL A 53 -19.78 6.22 -16.29
N LEU A 54 -18.88 7.20 -16.42
CA LEU A 54 -17.87 7.53 -15.42
C LEU A 54 -18.24 8.80 -14.66
N VAL A 55 -18.16 8.72 -13.34
CA VAL A 55 -18.24 9.86 -12.42
C VAL A 55 -16.84 10.18 -11.92
N TYR A 56 -16.45 11.45 -12.04
CA TYR A 56 -15.09 11.88 -11.69
C TYR A 56 -15.06 12.54 -10.32
N GLU A 57 -14.27 11.97 -9.41
CA GLU A 57 -13.92 12.56 -8.13
C GLU A 57 -12.57 13.29 -8.23
N ARG A 58 -12.50 14.48 -7.65
CA ARG A 58 -11.29 15.31 -7.70
C ARG A 58 -10.53 15.21 -6.39
N THR A 59 -9.24 14.99 -6.50
CA THR A 59 -8.32 15.01 -5.37
C THR A 59 -7.32 16.14 -5.55
N TRP A 60 -6.51 16.40 -4.54
CA TRP A 60 -5.47 17.42 -4.59
C TRP A 60 -4.26 16.97 -5.42
N TRP A 61 -4.05 15.65 -5.53
CA TRP A 61 -2.99 15.01 -6.30
C TRP A 61 -3.42 14.61 -7.72
N GLY A 62 -4.71 14.61 -8.03
CA GLY A 62 -5.24 14.09 -9.29
C GLY A 62 -6.76 13.97 -9.36
N TRP A 63 -7.24 12.86 -9.91
CA TRP A 63 -8.65 12.49 -9.99
C TRP A 63 -8.84 10.97 -10.03
N LEU A 64 -10.04 10.53 -9.64
CA LEU A 64 -10.51 9.15 -9.69
C LEU A 64 -11.75 9.12 -10.60
N ALA A 65 -11.82 8.19 -11.53
CA ALA A 65 -13.02 7.94 -12.33
C ALA A 65 -13.68 6.65 -11.86
N TRP A 66 -14.92 6.77 -11.42
CA TRP A 66 -15.72 5.69 -10.87
C TRP A 66 -16.76 5.25 -11.89
N THR A 67 -16.89 3.95 -12.11
CA THR A 67 -18.02 3.41 -12.89
C THR A 67 -19.32 3.59 -12.11
N VAL A 68 -20.44 3.83 -12.81
CA VAL A 68 -21.78 3.80 -12.20
C VAL A 68 -22.43 2.45 -12.52
N PRO A 69 -22.53 1.53 -11.55
CA PRO A 69 -23.23 0.26 -11.75
C PRO A 69 -24.73 0.48 -11.95
N GLY A 70 -25.35 -0.36 -12.79
CA GLY A 70 -26.81 -0.31 -13.03
C GLY A 70 -27.65 -0.68 -11.81
N ASP A 71 -27.10 -1.48 -10.88
CA ASP A 71 -27.74 -1.84 -9.61
C ASP A 71 -27.67 -0.73 -8.54
N GLY A 72 -26.97 0.37 -8.83
CA GLY A 72 -26.79 1.49 -7.94
C GLY A 72 -25.79 1.28 -6.81
N THR A 73 -25.13 0.11 -6.74
CA THR A 73 -24.09 -0.12 -5.72
C THR A 73 -22.89 0.82 -5.93
N PRO A 74 -22.26 1.32 -4.85
CA PRO A 74 -21.03 2.08 -5.00
C PRO A 74 -19.90 1.13 -5.45
N PRO A 75 -19.10 1.46 -6.47
CA PRO A 75 -17.95 0.65 -6.85
C PRO A 75 -16.89 0.65 -5.75
N ASP A 76 -16.27 -0.50 -5.50
CA ASP A 76 -15.17 -0.64 -4.53
C ASP A 76 -13.85 -0.06 -5.07
N GLN A 77 -13.72 0.03 -6.40
CA GLN A 77 -12.48 0.43 -7.07
C GLN A 77 -12.77 1.42 -8.21
N PRO A 78 -11.90 2.42 -8.39
CA PRO A 78 -11.99 3.33 -9.52
C PRO A 78 -11.64 2.59 -10.81
N HIS A 79 -12.35 2.92 -11.89
CA HIS A 79 -12.08 2.42 -13.23
C HIS A 79 -10.77 2.95 -13.79
N GLN A 80 -10.47 4.22 -13.47
CA GLN A 80 -9.30 4.92 -13.97
C GLN A 80 -8.83 5.91 -12.91
N ILE A 81 -7.51 6.03 -12.73
CA ILE A 81 -6.88 7.00 -11.85
C ILE A 81 -5.97 7.89 -12.66
N GLY A 82 -6.14 9.21 -12.53
CA GLY A 82 -5.23 10.19 -13.14
C GLY A 82 -4.43 10.93 -12.08
N VAL A 83 -3.11 10.80 -12.11
CA VAL A 83 -2.20 11.53 -11.22
C VAL A 83 -1.67 12.75 -11.94
N LEU A 84 -1.64 13.92 -11.29
CA LEU A 84 -1.09 15.17 -11.84
C LEU A 84 0.42 15.27 -11.61
N THR A 85 1.13 15.93 -12.52
CA THR A 85 2.56 16.18 -12.33
C THR A 85 2.81 17.03 -11.09
N PRO A 86 3.77 16.66 -10.23
CA PRO A 86 4.12 17.43 -9.03
C PRO A 86 4.55 18.87 -9.36
N THR A 87 5.14 19.08 -10.54
CA THR A 87 5.66 20.37 -10.99
C THR A 87 4.58 21.30 -11.57
N ALA A 88 3.31 20.86 -11.62
CA ALA A 88 2.24 21.68 -12.18
C ALA A 88 2.01 22.94 -11.33
N SER A 89 2.13 24.11 -11.97
CA SER A 89 1.75 25.39 -11.39
C SER A 89 0.26 25.41 -11.04
N ARG A 90 -0.19 26.31 -10.15
CA ARG A 90 -1.61 26.42 -9.78
C ARG A 90 -2.52 26.62 -11.01
N MET A 91 -2.08 27.44 -11.98
CA MET A 91 -2.81 27.68 -13.22
C MET A 91 -2.85 26.43 -14.11
N GLN A 92 -1.74 25.70 -14.21
CA GLN A 92 -1.71 24.42 -14.93
C GLN A 92 -2.65 23.40 -14.28
N ARG A 93 -2.69 23.30 -12.95
CA ARG A 93 -3.63 22.40 -12.26
C ARG A 93 -5.08 22.76 -12.56
N LEU A 94 -5.43 24.05 -12.62
CA LEU A 94 -6.78 24.49 -12.99
C LEU A 94 -7.11 24.15 -14.45
N ALA A 95 -6.19 24.40 -15.37
CA ALA A 95 -6.36 24.06 -16.79
C ALA A 95 -6.50 22.54 -16.98
N LEU A 96 -5.64 21.74 -16.35
CA LEU A 96 -5.70 20.28 -16.39
C LEU A 96 -6.99 19.74 -15.75
N ARG A 97 -7.45 20.33 -14.64
CA ARG A 97 -8.75 20.00 -14.03
C ARG A 97 -9.94 20.28 -14.95
N TRP A 98 -9.82 21.26 -15.85
CA TRP A 98 -10.83 21.55 -16.85
C TRP A 98 -10.78 20.53 -17.99
N LEU A 99 -9.58 20.26 -18.50
CA LEU A 99 -9.34 19.29 -19.58
C LEU A 99 -9.73 17.87 -19.20
N THR A 100 -9.45 17.42 -17.98
CA THR A 100 -9.79 16.06 -17.53
C THR A 100 -11.29 15.87 -17.28
N ARG A 101 -12.05 16.95 -17.09
CA ARG A 101 -13.52 16.89 -16.94
C ARG A 101 -14.22 16.68 -18.30
N HIS A 102 -13.59 17.13 -19.37
CA HIS A 102 -14.10 17.03 -20.73
C HIS A 102 -12.94 16.55 -21.61
N PRO A 103 -12.55 15.25 -21.53
CA PRO A 103 -11.53 14.73 -22.42
C PRO A 103 -11.93 15.11 -23.84
N ALA A 104 -11.01 15.68 -24.63
CA ALA A 104 -11.39 16.38 -25.85
C ALA A 104 -12.06 15.43 -26.87
N GLN A 105 -11.84 14.12 -26.71
CA GLN A 105 -12.55 13.04 -27.40
C GLN A 105 -14.08 13.03 -27.16
N ARG A 106 -14.59 13.52 -26.02
CA ARG A 106 -16.04 13.67 -25.77
C ARG A 106 -16.63 14.94 -26.38
N LEU A 107 -15.81 15.88 -26.85
CA LEU A 107 -16.26 17.01 -27.68
C LEU A 107 -16.35 16.61 -29.17
N ALA A 108 -15.73 15.48 -29.55
CA ALA A 108 -16.08 14.83 -30.81
C ALA A 108 -17.45 14.16 -30.61
N LEU A 109 -18.43 14.53 -31.42
CA LEU A 109 -19.70 13.81 -31.51
C LEU A 109 -19.41 12.30 -31.66
N ALA A 110 -20.21 11.46 -31.01
CA ALA A 110 -20.01 10.02 -30.79
C ALA A 110 -19.04 9.29 -31.76
N PRO A 111 -18.06 8.52 -31.25
CA PRO A 111 -17.07 7.80 -32.06
C PRO A 111 -17.65 6.68 -32.93
N THR A 112 -18.91 6.31 -32.71
CA THR A 112 -19.62 5.27 -33.47
C THR A 112 -20.01 5.68 -34.89
N ILE A 113 -19.88 6.97 -35.24
CA ILE A 113 -20.04 7.43 -36.63
C ILE A 113 -18.65 7.71 -37.21
N PRO A 114 -18.10 6.82 -38.06
CA PRO A 114 -16.86 7.11 -38.79
C PRO A 114 -17.06 8.38 -39.64
N GLY A 115 -16.61 9.53 -39.11
CA GLY A 115 -16.79 10.87 -39.72
C GLY A 115 -17.13 12.03 -38.77
N SER A 116 -17.37 11.81 -37.48
CA SER A 116 -17.87 12.86 -36.56
C SER A 116 -16.94 14.07 -36.37
N LEU A 117 -15.62 13.86 -36.36
CA LEU A 117 -14.62 14.94 -36.32
C LEU A 117 -14.67 15.83 -37.57
N ARG A 118 -15.11 15.30 -38.72
CA ARG A 118 -15.30 16.10 -39.94
C ARG A 118 -16.54 16.97 -39.84
N LEU A 119 -17.58 16.53 -39.14
CA LEU A 119 -18.82 17.29 -38.95
C LEU A 119 -18.62 18.46 -37.98
N SER A 120 -17.90 18.26 -36.87
CA SER A 120 -17.58 19.38 -35.95
C SER A 120 -16.63 20.38 -36.60
N ALA A 121 -15.59 19.92 -37.30
CA ALA A 121 -14.71 20.79 -38.08
C ALA A 121 -15.47 21.54 -39.19
N ALA A 122 -16.40 20.88 -39.89
CA ALA A 122 -17.24 21.51 -40.90
C ALA A 122 -18.21 22.54 -40.30
N ALA A 123 -18.81 22.26 -39.14
CA ALA A 123 -19.66 23.20 -38.43
C ALA A 123 -18.88 24.43 -37.96
N VAL A 124 -17.69 24.25 -37.38
CA VAL A 124 -16.80 25.35 -37.02
C VAL A 124 -16.36 26.13 -38.25
N ALA A 125 -15.98 25.46 -39.35
CA ALA A 125 -15.63 26.12 -40.61
C ALA A 125 -16.78 26.98 -41.13
N LEU A 126 -18.02 26.48 -41.10
CA LEU A 126 -19.21 27.21 -41.51
C LEU A 126 -19.47 28.43 -40.61
N ILE A 127 -19.41 28.26 -39.28
CA ILE A 127 -19.60 29.35 -38.32
C ILE A 127 -18.52 30.42 -38.48
N SER A 128 -17.26 30.01 -38.59
CA SER A 128 -16.13 30.92 -38.81
C SER A 128 -16.25 31.66 -40.14
N LEU A 129 -16.72 30.99 -41.20
CA LEU A 129 -16.97 31.63 -42.48
C LEU A 129 -18.07 32.69 -42.39
N LEU A 130 -19.21 32.37 -41.76
CA LEU A 130 -20.31 33.32 -41.56
C LEU A 130 -19.90 34.50 -40.67
N ALA A 131 -19.17 34.25 -39.57
CA ALA A 131 -18.67 35.28 -38.67
C ALA A 131 -17.64 36.19 -39.36
N GLY A 132 -16.75 35.62 -40.17
CA GLY A 132 -15.78 36.39 -40.95
C GLY A 132 -16.43 37.28 -42.01
N LEU A 133 -17.41 36.74 -42.76
CA LEU A 133 -18.20 37.53 -43.72
C LEU A 133 -18.97 38.66 -43.02
N PHE A 134 -19.55 38.38 -41.86
CA PHE A 134 -20.21 39.40 -41.04
C PHE A 134 -19.23 40.47 -40.55
N ALA A 135 -18.06 40.08 -40.02
CA ALA A 135 -17.04 41.04 -39.58
C ALA A 135 -16.55 41.95 -40.72
N MET A 136 -16.36 41.40 -41.92
CA MET A 136 -16.02 42.18 -43.12
C MET A 136 -17.11 43.19 -43.48
N SER A 137 -18.40 42.90 -43.22
CA SER A 137 -19.49 43.85 -43.41
C SER A 137 -19.49 45.03 -42.41
N TYR A 138 -18.77 44.89 -41.29
CA TYR A 138 -18.55 45.94 -40.28
C TYR A 138 -17.14 46.56 -40.36
N SER A 139 -16.55 46.59 -41.55
CA SER A 139 -15.27 47.27 -41.84
C SER A 139 -14.05 46.64 -41.17
N VAL A 140 -14.10 45.38 -40.73
CA VAL A 140 -12.90 44.66 -40.31
C VAL A 140 -12.05 44.36 -41.55
N PRO A 141 -10.74 44.70 -41.57
CA PRO A 141 -9.87 44.44 -42.72
C PRO A 141 -9.85 42.95 -43.09
N VAL A 142 -9.92 42.66 -44.39
CA VAL A 142 -9.87 41.29 -44.93
C VAL A 142 -8.61 40.54 -44.45
N ASP A 143 -7.49 41.26 -44.40
CA ASP A 143 -6.19 40.74 -43.95
C ASP A 143 -6.20 40.26 -42.48
N ALA A 144 -7.16 40.72 -41.67
CA ALA A 144 -7.38 40.26 -40.31
C ALA A 144 -8.47 39.18 -40.21
N ALA A 145 -9.55 39.31 -40.99
CA ALA A 145 -10.69 38.37 -40.94
C ALA A 145 -10.35 37.00 -41.56
N LEU A 146 -9.63 36.98 -42.68
CA LEU A 146 -9.36 35.78 -43.47
C LEU A 146 -8.43 34.78 -42.76
N PRO A 147 -7.35 35.18 -42.06
CA PRO A 147 -6.58 34.28 -41.22
C PRO A 147 -7.40 33.67 -40.07
N GLY A 148 -8.30 34.44 -39.46
CA GLY A 148 -9.20 33.95 -38.41
C GLY A 148 -10.18 32.87 -38.92
N MET A 149 -10.75 33.08 -40.11
CA MET A 149 -11.62 32.11 -40.78
C MET A 149 -10.90 30.79 -41.09
N LEU A 150 -9.62 30.84 -41.48
CA LEU A 150 -8.82 29.67 -41.82
C LEU A 150 -8.24 28.95 -40.59
N LEU A 151 -7.83 29.70 -39.56
CA LEU A 151 -7.25 29.12 -38.34
C LEU A 151 -8.27 28.38 -37.48
N ALA A 152 -9.51 28.87 -37.38
CA ALA A 152 -10.54 28.29 -36.54
C ALA A 152 -10.85 26.80 -36.83
N PRO A 153 -11.06 26.35 -38.09
CA PRO A 153 -11.27 24.93 -38.37
C PRO A 153 -10.02 24.07 -38.19
N ILE A 154 -8.83 24.61 -38.49
CA ILE A 154 -7.55 23.91 -38.26
C ILE A 154 -7.35 23.68 -36.76
N LEU A 155 -7.61 24.71 -35.95
CA LEU A 155 -7.62 24.61 -34.49
C LEU A 155 -8.69 23.62 -34.02
N ALA A 156 -9.92 23.68 -34.52
CA ALA A 156 -10.97 22.73 -34.13
C ALA A 156 -10.59 21.26 -34.40
N GLU A 157 -9.85 20.99 -35.49
CA GLU A 157 -9.40 19.65 -35.83
C GLU A 157 -8.18 19.19 -35.01
N HIS A 158 -7.20 20.06 -34.78
CA HIS A 158 -5.91 19.68 -34.19
C HIS A 158 -5.80 19.96 -32.68
N LEU A 159 -6.50 20.99 -32.19
CA LEU A 159 -6.47 21.41 -30.80
C LEU A 159 -6.91 20.30 -29.84
N PRO A 160 -7.94 19.47 -30.11
CA PRO A 160 -8.28 18.35 -29.25
C PRO A 160 -7.12 17.37 -29.05
N ARG A 161 -6.45 16.95 -30.13
CA ARG A 161 -5.30 16.03 -30.04
C ARG A 161 -4.10 16.68 -29.35
N GLN A 162 -3.84 17.96 -29.63
CA GLN A 162 -2.76 18.69 -28.98
C GLN A 162 -3.02 18.88 -27.49
N LEU A 163 -4.26 19.20 -27.10
CA LEU A 163 -4.66 19.31 -25.70
C LEU A 163 -4.60 17.96 -25.00
N ASP A 164 -5.01 16.87 -25.65
CA ASP A 164 -4.89 15.52 -25.09
C ASP A 164 -3.42 15.10 -24.95
N ALA A 165 -2.57 15.39 -25.93
CA ALA A 165 -1.14 15.12 -25.85
C ALA A 165 -0.50 15.93 -24.72
N ARG A 166 -0.83 17.23 -24.62
CA ARG A 166 -0.37 18.12 -23.54
C ARG A 166 -0.92 17.71 -22.17
N ALA A 167 -2.15 17.23 -22.11
CA ALA A 167 -2.74 16.69 -20.90
C ALA A 167 -1.99 15.43 -20.47
N ARG A 168 -1.64 14.53 -21.39
CA ARG A 168 -0.84 13.31 -21.11
C ARG A 168 0.58 13.61 -20.64
N GLU A 169 1.18 14.72 -21.06
CA GLU A 169 2.48 15.18 -20.52
C GLU A 169 2.39 15.56 -19.03
N HIS A 170 1.20 15.95 -18.55
CA HIS A 170 0.98 16.48 -17.21
C HIS A 170 0.04 15.65 -16.34
N VAL A 171 -0.58 14.61 -16.90
CA VAL A 171 -1.47 13.67 -16.24
C VAL A 171 -1.08 12.26 -16.67
N ARG A 172 -0.73 11.42 -15.70
CA ARG A 172 -0.55 9.99 -15.91
C ARG A 172 -1.85 9.29 -15.54
N SER A 173 -2.63 8.90 -16.55
CA SER A 173 -3.83 8.08 -16.39
C SER A 173 -3.48 6.59 -16.44
N VAL A 174 -4.00 5.84 -15.49
CA VAL A 174 -3.83 4.39 -15.38
C VAL A 174 -5.21 3.75 -15.32
N GLU A 175 -5.35 2.66 -16.06
CA GLU A 175 -6.58 1.86 -16.16
C GLU A 175 -6.28 0.41 -15.78
N GLY A 176 -7.33 -0.32 -15.41
CA GLY A 176 -7.25 -1.74 -15.06
C GLY A 176 -7.20 -1.99 -13.55
N ASP A 177 -7.89 -3.04 -13.12
CA ASP A 177 -8.21 -3.28 -11.70
C ASP A 177 -6.96 -3.39 -10.82
N GLY A 178 -5.93 -4.13 -11.26
CA GLY A 178 -4.70 -4.30 -10.49
C GLY A 178 -3.92 -2.99 -10.32
N ALA A 179 -3.78 -2.22 -11.40
CA ALA A 179 -3.04 -0.98 -11.42
C ALA A 179 -3.79 0.14 -10.65
N CYS A 180 -5.11 0.21 -10.80
CA CYS A 180 -5.96 1.14 -10.06
C CYS A 180 -5.95 0.83 -8.57
N ARG A 181 -6.09 -0.44 -8.17
CA ARG A 181 -6.03 -0.86 -6.75
C ARG A 181 -4.70 -0.48 -6.11
N TYR A 182 -3.59 -0.70 -6.82
CA TYR A 182 -2.26 -0.34 -6.34
C TYR A 182 -2.12 1.18 -6.15
N LEU A 183 -2.50 1.98 -7.15
CA LEU A 183 -2.43 3.45 -7.05
C LEU A 183 -3.39 4.01 -5.99
N GLN A 184 -4.56 3.42 -5.80
CA GLN A 184 -5.51 3.79 -4.75
C GLN A 184 -4.89 3.61 -3.35
N ARG A 185 -4.13 2.53 -3.13
CA ARG A 185 -3.37 2.30 -1.89
C ARG A 185 -2.26 3.35 -1.68
N LEU A 186 -1.50 3.69 -2.72
CA LEU A 186 -0.50 4.77 -2.61
C LEU A 186 -1.15 6.15 -2.39
N ALA A 187 -2.28 6.41 -3.04
CA ALA A 187 -3.01 7.66 -2.93
C ALA A 187 -3.60 7.88 -1.53
N SER A 188 -3.99 6.82 -0.81
CA SER A 188 -4.46 6.93 0.57
C SER A 188 -3.33 7.32 1.52
N LEU A 189 -2.16 6.68 1.41
CA LEU A 189 -0.95 7.08 2.14
C LEU A 189 -0.57 8.54 1.85
N HIS A 190 -0.60 8.92 0.58
CA HIS A 190 -0.29 10.28 0.18
C HIS A 190 -1.29 11.31 0.74
N THR A 191 -2.59 10.97 0.73
CA THR A 191 -3.65 11.82 1.31
C THR A 191 -3.45 12.06 2.79
N PHE A 192 -3.01 11.03 3.53
CA PHE A 192 -2.60 11.19 4.91
C PHE A 192 -1.44 12.20 5.07
N LEU A 193 -0.41 12.11 4.22
CA LEU A 193 0.72 13.07 4.23
C LEU A 193 0.25 14.51 4.01
N VAL A 194 -0.69 14.76 3.09
CA VAL A 194 -1.21 16.12 2.87
C VAL A 194 -2.12 16.60 3.97
N GLN A 195 -2.93 15.73 4.56
CA GLN A 195 -3.74 16.13 5.72
C GLN A 195 -2.84 16.55 6.88
N ALA A 196 -1.78 15.78 7.14
CA ALA A 196 -0.77 16.12 8.13
C ALA A 196 -0.07 17.46 7.81
N ALA A 197 0.30 17.69 6.54
CA ALA A 197 0.94 18.93 6.11
C ALA A 197 -0.02 20.14 6.12
N ALA A 198 -1.32 19.94 5.90
CA ALA A 198 -2.31 21.02 5.93
C ALA A 198 -2.61 21.48 7.36
N GLY A 199 -2.49 20.59 8.35
CA GLY A 199 -2.69 20.89 9.77
C GLY A 199 -1.44 21.42 10.49
N SER A 200 -0.31 21.64 9.79
CA SER A 200 0.96 22.00 10.44
C SER A 200 1.85 22.86 9.54
N ASP A 201 2.47 23.89 10.12
CA ASP A 201 3.43 24.75 9.40
C ASP A 201 4.82 24.13 9.23
N ARG A 202 5.05 22.92 9.76
CA ARG A 202 6.36 22.26 9.71
C ARG A 202 6.78 21.98 8.26
N TYR A 203 7.99 22.43 7.92
CA TYR A 203 8.57 22.24 6.58
C TYR A 203 8.69 20.76 6.20
N GLU A 204 9.05 19.90 7.17
CA GLU A 204 9.22 18.46 6.97
C GLU A 204 7.93 17.78 6.49
N LEU A 205 6.77 18.16 7.03
CA LEU A 205 5.48 17.59 6.64
C LEU A 205 5.10 18.03 5.21
N ARG A 206 5.31 19.30 4.89
CA ARG A 206 5.15 19.82 3.52
C ARG A 206 6.08 19.10 2.54
N ARG A 207 7.33 18.88 2.93
CA ARG A 207 8.31 18.16 2.12
C ARG A 207 7.95 16.69 1.93
N ALA A 208 7.46 16.01 2.98
CA ALA A 208 6.98 14.63 2.89
C ALA A 208 5.79 14.52 1.93
N ALA A 209 4.84 15.45 2.01
CA ALA A 209 3.74 15.55 1.06
C ALA A 209 4.24 15.76 -0.37
N GLU A 210 5.20 16.65 -0.62
CA GLU A 210 5.81 16.83 -1.95
C GLU A 210 6.45 15.54 -2.48
N ILE A 211 7.29 14.87 -1.67
CA ILE A 211 7.96 13.62 -2.05
C ILE A 211 6.91 12.55 -2.36
N GLY A 212 5.86 12.43 -1.55
CA GLY A 212 4.75 11.52 -1.81
C GLY A 212 4.10 11.77 -3.19
N GLN A 213 3.99 13.04 -3.63
CA GLN A 213 3.37 13.33 -4.93
C GLN A 213 4.27 12.84 -6.06
N HIS A 214 5.59 13.01 -5.92
CA HIS A 214 6.57 12.48 -6.86
C HIS A 214 6.50 10.95 -6.95
N LEU A 215 6.46 10.27 -5.80
CA LEU A 215 6.33 8.80 -5.76
C LEU A 215 5.05 8.31 -6.43
N LEU A 216 3.92 8.97 -6.17
CA LEU A 216 2.63 8.63 -6.77
C LEU A 216 2.65 8.84 -8.30
N TRP A 217 3.23 9.96 -8.75
CA TRP A 217 3.41 10.25 -10.17
C TRP A 217 4.30 9.21 -10.85
N ASP A 218 5.41 8.82 -10.24
CA ASP A 218 6.33 7.82 -10.78
C ASP A 218 5.72 6.43 -10.85
N ALA A 219 4.99 6.02 -9.81
CA ALA A 219 4.22 4.77 -9.83
C ALA A 219 3.21 4.75 -10.97
N ALA A 220 2.48 5.84 -11.20
CA ALA A 220 1.55 5.94 -12.31
C ALA A 220 2.26 5.84 -13.68
N GLY A 221 3.49 6.35 -13.80
CA GLY A 221 4.26 6.28 -15.04
C GLY A 221 4.74 4.86 -15.36
N LEU A 222 5.12 4.10 -14.33
CA LEU A 222 5.44 2.69 -14.48
C LEU A 222 4.22 1.89 -14.93
N LEU A 223 3.08 2.08 -14.26
CA LEU A 223 1.85 1.36 -14.58
C LEU A 223 1.25 1.71 -15.94
N GLN A 224 1.62 2.85 -16.53
CA GLN A 224 1.26 3.18 -17.91
C GLN A 224 2.04 2.37 -18.95
N THR A 225 3.26 1.94 -18.60
CA THR A 225 4.20 1.32 -19.55
C THR A 225 4.39 -0.16 -19.30
N GLN A 226 4.05 -0.64 -18.10
CA GLN A 226 4.27 -2.00 -17.63
C GLN A 226 3.03 -2.50 -16.89
N ASP A 227 2.71 -3.78 -17.05
CA ASP A 227 1.77 -4.44 -16.15
C ASP A 227 2.39 -4.53 -14.74
N THR A 228 1.53 -4.51 -13.73
CA THR A 228 1.82 -4.69 -12.30
C THR A 228 2.83 -5.80 -12.00
N ARG A 229 2.80 -6.91 -12.73
CA ARG A 229 3.74 -8.04 -12.56
C ARG A 229 5.16 -7.69 -13.03
N SER A 230 5.29 -7.03 -14.18
CA SER A 230 6.57 -6.72 -14.80
C SER A 230 7.33 -5.60 -14.08
N GLY A 231 6.61 -4.64 -13.50
CA GLY A 231 7.18 -3.54 -12.72
C GLY A 231 7.18 -3.75 -11.21
N SER A 232 6.93 -4.97 -10.73
CA SER A 232 6.61 -5.24 -9.32
C SER A 232 7.69 -4.77 -8.34
N ALA A 233 8.97 -5.03 -8.60
CA ALA A 233 10.08 -4.62 -7.74
C ALA A 233 10.16 -3.08 -7.57
N ASP A 234 10.03 -2.34 -8.67
CA ASP A 234 10.05 -0.89 -8.70
C ASP A 234 8.83 -0.25 -8.01
N LEU A 235 7.67 -0.88 -8.17
CA LEU A 235 6.45 -0.50 -7.49
C LEU A 235 6.61 -0.72 -5.97
N ILE A 236 6.98 -1.93 -5.54
CA ILE A 236 7.22 -2.27 -4.13
C ILE A 236 8.20 -1.29 -3.47
N ALA A 237 9.29 -0.92 -4.14
CA ALA A 237 10.24 0.06 -3.63
C ALA A 237 9.58 1.43 -3.36
N ARG A 238 8.74 1.92 -4.29
CA ARG A 238 8.02 3.19 -4.12
C ARG A 238 6.97 3.12 -3.01
N GLU A 239 6.30 1.99 -2.88
CA GLU A 239 5.36 1.75 -1.79
C GLU A 239 6.05 1.76 -0.43
N ARG A 240 7.16 1.03 -0.29
CA ARG A 240 7.97 1.03 0.94
C ARG A 240 8.41 2.44 1.31
N LEU A 241 8.86 3.25 0.35
CA LEU A 241 9.24 4.64 0.59
C LEU A 241 8.03 5.49 1.05
N MET A 242 6.86 5.31 0.44
CA MET A 242 5.64 6.04 0.84
C MET A 242 5.20 5.67 2.27
N VAL A 243 5.27 4.38 2.61
CA VAL A 243 4.96 3.89 3.97
C VAL A 243 5.96 4.45 4.97
N GLN A 244 7.26 4.42 4.66
CA GLN A 244 8.28 5.01 5.52
C GLN A 244 8.06 6.51 5.76
N LEU A 245 7.67 7.27 4.73
CA LEU A 245 7.32 8.68 4.88
C LEU A 245 6.11 8.87 5.81
N ALA A 246 5.06 8.06 5.64
CA ALA A 246 3.87 8.11 6.50
C ALA A 246 4.19 7.75 7.96
N ASP A 247 5.02 6.74 8.19
CA ASP A 247 5.43 6.31 9.53
C ASP A 247 6.32 7.35 10.21
N GLN A 248 7.23 7.99 9.47
CA GLN A 248 8.11 9.04 10.00
C GLN A 248 7.34 10.28 10.49
N ILE A 249 6.21 10.62 9.85
CA ILE A 249 5.42 11.79 10.24
C ILE A 249 4.49 11.53 11.44
N THR A 250 4.15 10.27 11.72
CA THR A 250 3.21 9.91 12.79
C THR A 250 3.67 10.37 14.19
N PRO A 251 4.94 10.15 14.60
CA PRO A 251 5.46 10.70 15.86
C PRO A 251 5.43 12.23 15.91
N SER A 252 5.68 12.90 14.77
CA SER A 252 5.71 14.35 14.69
C SER A 252 4.34 14.98 14.93
N LEU A 253 3.27 14.31 14.49
CA LEU A 253 1.88 14.72 14.77
C LEU A 253 1.52 14.56 16.25
N ASN A 254 1.94 13.45 16.88
CA ASN A 254 1.67 13.19 18.29
C ASN A 254 2.33 14.23 19.22
N ARG A 255 3.50 14.75 18.85
CA ARG A 255 4.19 15.82 19.62
C ARG A 255 3.41 17.13 19.60
N THR A 256 2.82 17.49 18.47
CA THR A 256 2.04 18.74 18.34
C THR A 256 0.78 18.70 19.19
N HIS A 257 0.08 17.56 19.24
CA HIS A 257 -1.10 17.40 20.11
C HIS A 257 -0.78 17.47 21.61
N ALA A 258 0.43 17.10 22.02
CA ALA A 258 0.84 17.19 23.43
C ALA A 258 1.26 18.61 23.85
N GLU A 259 1.76 19.42 22.91
CA GLU A 259 2.18 20.81 23.17
C GLU A 259 1.00 21.80 23.14
N ASP A 260 -0.07 21.51 22.38
CA ASP A 260 -1.29 22.33 22.30
C ASP A 260 -2.36 21.98 23.35
N GLY A 261 -2.01 21.18 24.37
CA GLY A 261 -2.87 20.97 25.54
C GLY A 261 -3.17 22.32 26.23
N PRO A 262 -4.37 22.53 26.80
CA PRO A 262 -4.75 23.81 27.37
C PRO A 262 -3.71 24.20 28.41
N ALA A 263 -2.99 25.30 28.13
CA ALA A 263 -2.04 25.89 29.05
C ALA A 263 -2.77 26.14 30.37
N ASP A 264 -2.45 25.33 31.37
CA ASP A 264 -2.87 25.52 32.74
C ASP A 264 -2.31 26.86 33.18
N ALA A 265 -3.20 27.81 33.48
CA ALA A 265 -2.91 29.23 33.56
C ALA A 265 -2.11 29.65 34.82
N ASP A 266 -1.50 28.71 35.55
CA ASP A 266 -0.99 28.95 36.90
C ASP A 266 0.45 28.43 37.12
N GLN A 267 1.39 28.76 36.22
CA GLN A 267 2.81 28.71 36.58
C GLN A 267 3.52 30.07 36.44
N PRO A 268 3.95 30.68 37.57
CA PRO A 268 4.80 31.87 37.56
C PRO A 268 6.23 31.46 37.18
N GLY A 269 6.90 32.37 36.46
CA GLY A 269 8.15 32.12 35.74
C GLY A 269 9.40 31.80 36.56
N TRP A 270 10.54 32.18 35.96
CA TRP A 270 11.94 31.96 36.38
C TRP A 270 12.62 30.74 35.73
N HIS A 271 13.34 30.92 34.62
CA HIS A 271 14.73 31.38 34.65
C HIS A 271 15.36 31.49 33.25
N GLU A 272 15.85 32.69 32.92
CA GLU A 272 16.98 32.90 32.02
C GLU A 272 18.21 32.15 32.55
N ARG A 273 18.97 31.48 31.68
CA ARG A 273 20.46 31.55 31.65
C ARG A 273 21.09 30.75 30.49
N PRO A 274 22.38 30.96 30.16
CA PRO A 274 22.76 31.62 28.91
C PRO A 274 23.66 30.77 27.99
N LEU A 275 23.82 31.26 26.77
CA LEU A 275 24.76 30.80 25.75
C LEU A 275 26.22 30.87 26.24
N GLY A 276 26.95 29.76 26.11
CA GLY A 276 28.41 29.67 26.21
C GLY A 276 28.99 28.76 25.12
N PRO A 277 30.28 28.90 24.74
CA PRO A 277 30.81 28.45 23.44
C PRO A 277 31.49 27.05 23.44
N TYR A 278 31.47 26.40 22.26
CA TYR A 278 32.07 25.13 21.74
C TYR A 278 33.60 24.90 21.96
N PRO A 279 34.28 23.78 21.52
CA PRO A 279 33.98 22.35 21.15
C PRO A 279 35.07 21.36 21.73
N PRO A 280 35.56 20.23 21.09
CA PRO A 280 34.99 19.13 20.29
C PRO A 280 35.24 17.71 20.93
N GLY A 281 34.59 16.65 20.41
CA GLY A 281 34.92 15.26 20.77
C GLY A 281 34.22 14.22 19.89
N PHE A 282 35.00 13.26 19.39
CA PHE A 282 34.64 12.17 18.48
C PHE A 282 33.79 11.06 19.13
N GLU A 283 33.29 10.15 18.28
CA GLU A 283 32.78 8.78 18.54
C GLU A 283 31.33 8.61 19.03
N GLN A 284 30.43 8.10 18.18
CA GLN A 284 30.09 6.67 18.07
C GLN A 284 28.94 6.47 17.08
N THR A 285 29.15 5.57 16.13
CA THR A 285 28.17 5.14 15.11
C THR A 285 26.97 4.51 15.81
N ALA A 286 25.80 5.13 15.66
CA ALA A 286 24.57 4.66 16.26
C ALA A 286 24.11 3.35 15.62
N GLN A 287 24.14 2.29 16.43
CA GLN A 287 23.49 1.01 16.17
C GLN A 287 21.97 1.24 16.06
N PRO A 288 21.28 0.79 15.01
CA PRO A 288 19.84 0.99 14.89
C PRO A 288 19.11 0.17 15.95
N ALA A 289 18.46 0.85 16.88
CA ALA A 289 17.64 0.25 17.93
C ALA A 289 16.34 -0.31 17.34
N PHE A 290 16.04 -1.58 17.65
CA PHE A 290 14.72 -2.17 17.45
C PHE A 290 13.66 -1.34 18.19
N ARG A 291 12.71 -0.76 17.44
CA ARG A 291 11.52 -0.16 18.05
C ARG A 291 10.58 -1.28 18.50
N ARG A 292 10.43 -1.42 19.82
CA ARG A 292 9.35 -2.22 20.43
C ARG A 292 8.00 -1.61 20.10
N THR A 293 7.06 -2.43 19.65
CA THR A 293 5.63 -2.16 19.81
C THR A 293 4.98 -3.51 20.11
N PRO A 294 4.35 -3.70 21.28
CA PRO A 294 3.64 -4.94 21.56
C PRO A 294 2.35 -4.95 20.74
N GLY A 295 2.40 -5.57 19.57
CA GLY A 295 1.23 -5.97 18.80
C GLY A 295 0.90 -7.41 19.17
N THR A 296 0.25 -7.62 20.32
CA THR A 296 -0.38 -8.89 20.61
C THR A 296 -1.59 -9.05 19.68
N SER A 297 -1.62 -10.12 18.90
CA SER A 297 -2.89 -10.66 18.40
C SER A 297 -3.82 -10.85 19.60
N PRO A 298 -5.15 -10.64 19.45
CA PRO A 298 -6.07 -10.87 20.55
C PRO A 298 -6.04 -12.35 20.90
N LEU A 299 -5.39 -12.69 22.02
CA LEU A 299 -5.56 -13.97 22.71
C LEU A 299 -7.07 -14.18 22.86
N LYS A 300 -7.58 -15.27 22.29
CA LYS A 300 -9.01 -15.57 22.18
C LYS A 300 -9.66 -15.47 23.57
N GLY A 301 -10.64 -14.58 23.68
CA GLY A 301 -11.40 -14.33 24.90
C GLY A 301 -12.15 -15.58 25.39
N PHE A 302 -12.12 -15.75 26.71
CA PHE A 302 -12.78 -16.77 27.51
C PHE A 302 -14.20 -17.16 27.03
N HIS A 303 -14.39 -18.45 26.73
CA HIS A 303 -15.67 -19.13 26.92
C HIS A 303 -15.61 -19.92 28.24
N PRO A 304 -16.44 -19.61 29.25
CA PRO A 304 -16.50 -20.42 30.46
C PRO A 304 -17.36 -21.66 30.16
N MET A 305 -16.71 -22.75 29.78
CA MET A 305 -17.28 -24.09 29.87
C MET A 305 -16.38 -24.91 30.78
N LEU A 306 -16.98 -25.51 31.82
CA LEU A 306 -16.32 -26.36 32.82
C LEU A 306 -15.38 -27.36 32.12
N GLN A 307 -14.07 -27.17 32.30
CA GLN A 307 -13.09 -28.15 31.85
C GLN A 307 -12.18 -28.54 33.02
N THR A 308 -12.22 -29.84 33.27
CA THR A 308 -11.42 -30.62 34.20
C THR A 308 -9.94 -30.22 34.10
N GLN A 309 -9.35 -29.97 35.26
CA GLN A 309 -7.94 -29.72 35.50
C GLN A 309 -7.03 -30.66 34.69
N PRO A 310 -6.17 -30.17 33.78
CA PRO A 310 -5.11 -30.97 33.22
C PRO A 310 -3.86 -30.87 34.10
N ASP A 311 -3.35 -32.04 34.44
CA ASP A 311 -2.05 -32.30 35.07
C ASP A 311 -0.95 -31.38 34.54
N HIS A 312 -0.21 -30.74 35.45
CA HIS A 312 1.05 -30.04 35.20
C HIS A 312 2.22 -31.02 34.92
N ALA A 313 1.95 -32.12 34.22
CA ALA A 313 2.94 -33.11 33.85
C ALA A 313 3.80 -32.58 32.69
N GLY A 314 4.89 -31.89 33.02
CA GLY A 314 6.06 -31.66 32.17
C GLY A 314 5.80 -30.90 30.87
N ARG A 315 5.80 -29.56 30.92
CA ARG A 315 5.93 -28.71 29.73
C ARG A 315 7.28 -29.01 29.06
N ILE A 316 7.29 -29.85 28.04
CA ILE A 316 8.47 -30.07 27.21
C ILE A 316 8.54 -28.87 26.27
N ALA A 317 9.61 -28.09 26.35
CA ALA A 317 9.79 -26.97 25.43
C ALA A 317 9.88 -27.51 23.99
N ASP A 318 8.99 -27.01 23.12
CA ASP A 318 8.97 -27.44 21.72
C ASP A 318 10.18 -26.89 20.95
N VAL A 319 10.49 -27.54 19.83
CA VAL A 319 11.35 -26.97 18.77
C VAL A 319 10.51 -25.99 17.96
N TYR A 320 11.11 -24.91 17.46
CA TYR A 320 10.39 -23.88 16.71
C TYR A 320 10.87 -23.79 15.27
N LEU A 321 9.94 -23.69 14.33
CA LEU A 321 10.23 -23.43 12.92
C LEU A 321 10.15 -21.93 12.66
N LEU A 322 11.23 -21.35 12.13
CA LEU A 322 11.27 -19.96 11.67
C LEU A 322 11.34 -19.93 10.13
N PHE A 323 10.42 -19.24 9.48
CA PHE A 323 10.42 -19.10 8.03
C PHE A 323 10.04 -17.69 7.59
N ALA A 324 10.67 -17.23 6.51
CA ALA A 324 10.31 -15.97 5.87
C ALA A 324 9.29 -16.24 4.76
N HIS A 325 8.38 -15.30 4.54
CA HIS A 325 7.33 -15.40 3.54
C HIS A 325 7.12 -14.05 2.84
N GLU A 326 6.24 -14.01 1.84
CA GLU A 326 5.90 -12.74 1.17
C GLU A 326 5.31 -11.74 2.18
N PRO A 327 5.80 -10.49 2.22
CA PRO A 327 5.35 -9.53 3.23
C PRO A 327 3.84 -9.24 3.15
N TYR A 328 3.21 -9.10 4.31
CA TYR A 328 1.83 -8.65 4.42
C TYR A 328 1.64 -7.71 5.61
N TYR A 329 0.52 -6.99 5.64
CA TYR A 329 0.16 -6.08 6.73
C TYR A 329 -1.13 -6.60 7.36
N PRO A 330 -1.14 -6.98 8.66
CA PRO A 330 -2.30 -7.58 9.30
C PRO A 330 -3.45 -6.57 9.51
N GLY A 331 -3.17 -5.27 9.38
CA GLY A 331 -4.17 -4.22 9.42
C GLY A 331 -3.57 -2.84 9.09
N PRO A 332 -4.42 -1.82 8.94
CA PRO A 332 -3.97 -0.44 8.74
C PRO A 332 -3.08 0.03 9.90
N GLY A 333 -1.89 0.56 9.59
CA GLY A 333 -0.94 1.05 10.59
C GLY A 333 -0.18 -0.04 11.35
N ALA A 334 -0.40 -1.32 11.04
CA ALA A 334 0.39 -2.40 11.57
C ALA A 334 1.77 -2.47 10.89
N GLN A 335 2.76 -2.99 11.60
CA GLN A 335 4.07 -3.27 11.02
C GLN A 335 3.96 -4.34 9.93
N GLU A 336 4.80 -4.23 8.89
CA GLU A 336 4.98 -5.28 7.89
C GLU A 336 5.36 -6.59 8.59
N ILE A 337 4.68 -7.69 8.30
CA ILE A 337 5.07 -9.03 8.74
C ILE A 337 5.65 -9.75 7.52
N ASN A 338 6.86 -10.25 7.66
CA ASN A 338 7.57 -10.94 6.58
C ASN A 338 8.31 -12.21 7.04
N THR A 339 8.20 -12.53 8.33
CA THR A 339 8.81 -13.69 8.97
C THR A 339 7.88 -14.21 10.07
N THR A 340 7.71 -15.52 10.16
CA THR A 340 6.85 -16.16 11.16
C THR A 340 7.61 -17.28 11.86
N LEU A 341 7.38 -17.41 13.17
CA LEU A 341 7.86 -18.52 13.99
C LEU A 341 6.65 -19.24 14.60
N VAL A 342 6.63 -20.57 14.46
CA VAL A 342 5.59 -21.46 15.00
C VAL A 342 6.22 -22.60 15.80
N ALA A 343 5.45 -23.21 16.69
CA ALA A 343 5.83 -24.48 17.31
C ALA A 343 5.94 -25.57 16.22
N ALA A 344 6.93 -26.47 16.33
CA ALA A 344 7.09 -27.58 15.40
C ALA A 344 5.81 -28.42 15.28
N ALA A 345 5.10 -28.61 16.39
CA ALA A 345 3.85 -29.35 16.43
C ALA A 345 2.74 -28.76 15.53
N SER A 346 2.80 -27.48 15.15
CA SER A 346 1.87 -26.89 14.17
C SER A 346 1.95 -27.55 12.79
N LEU A 347 3.08 -28.17 12.43
CA LEU A 347 3.22 -28.96 11.20
C LEU A 347 2.35 -30.22 11.19
N LEU A 348 1.90 -30.67 12.36
CA LEU A 348 1.01 -31.83 12.52
C LEU A 348 -0.47 -31.44 12.50
N HIS A 349 -0.78 -30.15 12.31
CA HIS A 349 -2.16 -29.68 12.25
C HIS A 349 -2.89 -30.28 11.02
N PRO A 350 -4.16 -30.70 11.14
CA PRO A 350 -4.89 -31.37 10.04
C PRO A 350 -5.06 -30.53 8.76
N ARG A 351 -4.95 -29.20 8.88
CA ARG A 351 -5.02 -28.27 7.73
C ARG A 351 -3.66 -28.03 7.07
N VAL A 352 -2.56 -28.47 7.67
CA VAL A 352 -1.27 -28.56 6.99
C VAL A 352 -1.27 -29.84 6.17
N ARG A 353 -0.88 -29.75 4.89
CA ARG A 353 -0.84 -30.91 4.00
C ARG A 353 -0.01 -32.05 4.60
N GLN A 354 -0.62 -33.23 4.66
CA GLN A 354 0.01 -34.48 5.09
C GLN A 354 0.21 -35.40 3.87
N PRO A 355 1.26 -36.23 3.84
CA PRO A 355 2.21 -36.54 4.92
C PRO A 355 3.36 -35.52 5.08
N ASP A 356 3.44 -34.52 4.21
CA ASP A 356 4.56 -33.58 4.14
C ASP A 356 4.81 -32.85 5.47
N GLY A 357 3.75 -32.33 6.12
CA GLY A 357 3.86 -31.69 7.43
C GLY A 357 4.50 -32.59 8.48
N ALA A 358 4.06 -33.85 8.58
CA ALA A 358 4.63 -34.83 9.50
C ALA A 358 6.10 -35.19 9.17
N GLN A 359 6.44 -35.32 7.89
CA GLN A 359 7.82 -35.61 7.48
C GLN A 359 8.76 -34.44 7.77
N ILE A 360 8.30 -33.20 7.57
CA ILE A 360 9.03 -32.00 7.93
C ILE A 360 9.16 -31.87 9.44
N HIS A 361 8.10 -32.16 10.20
CA HIS A 361 8.12 -32.19 11.67
C HIS A 361 9.19 -33.16 12.20
N ASP A 362 9.21 -34.39 11.69
CA ASP A 362 10.19 -35.40 12.11
C ASP A 362 11.62 -34.95 11.80
N ARG A 363 11.82 -34.36 10.62
CA ARG A 363 13.14 -33.85 10.23
C ARG A 363 13.56 -32.65 11.08
N LEU A 364 12.62 -31.77 11.40
CA LEU A 364 12.81 -30.58 12.21
C LEU A 364 13.19 -30.93 13.65
N THR A 365 12.54 -31.93 14.25
CA THR A 365 12.72 -32.30 15.66
C THR A 365 13.88 -33.27 15.90
N GLN A 366 14.34 -33.99 14.87
CA GLN A 366 15.39 -34.98 15.01
C GLN A 366 16.72 -34.37 15.47
N GLY A 367 17.17 -34.76 16.66
CA GLY A 367 18.47 -34.36 17.22
C GLY A 367 18.51 -32.92 17.73
N ARG A 368 17.35 -32.28 17.92
CA ARG A 368 17.24 -30.90 18.41
C ARG A 368 17.06 -30.80 19.90
N HIS A 369 17.42 -29.63 20.42
CA HIS A 369 17.16 -29.30 21.81
C HIS A 369 15.78 -28.66 21.97
N PRO A 370 15.07 -28.96 23.08
CA PRO A 370 13.89 -28.21 23.48
C PRO A 370 14.15 -26.70 23.48
N GLY A 371 13.28 -25.92 22.85
CA GLY A 371 13.42 -24.47 22.72
C GLY A 371 14.24 -23.98 21.51
N GLU A 372 14.86 -24.87 20.74
CA GLU A 372 15.71 -24.50 19.61
C GLU A 372 14.89 -23.86 18.48
N ILE A 373 15.33 -22.69 18.01
CA ILE A 373 14.77 -22.01 16.83
C ILE A 373 15.53 -22.47 15.59
N VAL A 374 14.83 -23.16 14.68
CA VAL A 374 15.41 -23.67 13.44
C VAL A 374 14.85 -22.89 12.24
N PRO A 375 15.66 -22.03 11.61
CA PRO A 375 15.29 -21.42 10.35
C PRO A 375 15.10 -22.46 9.25
N LEU A 376 14.10 -22.28 8.39
CA LEU A 376 13.88 -23.13 7.22
C LEU A 376 15.11 -23.23 6.31
N ALA A 377 15.92 -22.16 6.23
CA ALA A 377 17.18 -22.18 5.51
C ALA A 377 18.24 -23.08 6.16
N THR A 378 18.24 -23.21 7.50
CA THR A 378 19.07 -24.21 8.19
C THR A 378 18.63 -25.61 7.80
N LEU A 379 17.32 -25.89 7.86
CA LEU A 379 16.77 -27.19 7.48
C LEU A 379 17.08 -27.53 6.01
N THR A 380 16.92 -26.56 5.12
CA THR A 380 17.29 -26.66 3.70
C THR A 380 18.78 -26.95 3.52
N HIS A 381 19.65 -26.28 4.27
CA HIS A 381 21.09 -26.52 4.22
C HIS A 381 21.44 -27.96 4.60
N GLU A 382 20.83 -28.48 5.67
CA GLU A 382 21.02 -29.86 6.11
C GLU A 382 20.50 -30.89 5.13
N LEU A 383 19.48 -30.54 4.34
CA LEU A 383 18.97 -31.32 3.21
C LEU A 383 19.81 -31.08 1.94
N ARG A 384 21.15 -31.05 2.12
CA ARG A 384 22.16 -30.86 1.06
C ARG A 384 21.90 -29.61 0.21
N GLY A 385 21.54 -28.50 0.86
CA GLY A 385 21.19 -27.25 0.18
C GLY A 385 19.85 -27.32 -0.56
N GLY A 386 18.93 -28.18 -0.12
CA GLY A 386 17.57 -28.33 -0.64
C GLY A 386 17.40 -29.42 -1.69
N ALA A 387 18.48 -30.10 -2.09
CA ALA A 387 18.42 -31.19 -3.08
C ALA A 387 17.54 -32.37 -2.60
N ASP A 388 17.47 -32.58 -1.28
CA ASP A 388 16.74 -33.70 -0.68
C ASP A 388 15.29 -33.35 -0.29
N TRP A 389 14.83 -32.10 -0.50
CA TRP A 389 13.43 -31.70 -0.22
C TRP A 389 12.38 -32.60 -0.86
N PRO A 390 12.49 -33.05 -2.12
CA PRO A 390 11.52 -33.95 -2.73
C PRO A 390 11.35 -35.29 -2.00
N THR A 391 12.30 -35.68 -1.15
CA THR A 391 12.21 -36.91 -0.33
C THR A 391 11.58 -36.68 1.05
N VAL A 392 11.41 -35.42 1.45
CA VAL A 392 10.87 -35.01 2.75
C VAL A 392 9.49 -34.36 2.62
N GLY A 393 9.19 -33.67 1.52
CA GLY A 393 7.88 -33.05 1.29
C GLY A 393 7.96 -31.70 0.62
N ASP A 394 6.80 -31.17 0.23
CA ASP A 394 6.66 -29.86 -0.39
C ASP A 394 6.65 -28.76 0.68
N TRP A 395 7.83 -28.27 1.03
CA TRP A 395 7.99 -27.22 2.04
C TRP A 395 7.32 -25.89 1.64
N GLU A 396 7.18 -25.59 0.35
CA GLU A 396 6.54 -24.36 -0.13
C GLU A 396 5.03 -24.39 0.16
N SER A 397 4.39 -25.51 -0.18
CA SER A 397 2.97 -25.72 0.18
C SER A 397 2.78 -25.74 1.70
N VAL A 398 3.64 -26.45 2.45
CA VAL A 398 3.50 -26.55 3.92
C VAL A 398 3.65 -25.20 4.62
N THR A 399 4.63 -24.38 4.22
CA THR A 399 4.79 -23.03 4.79
C THR A 399 3.64 -22.09 4.42
N THR A 400 3.04 -22.28 3.23
CA THR A 400 1.81 -21.58 2.84
C THR A 400 0.62 -21.98 3.72
N ASP A 401 0.44 -23.28 4.00
CA ASP A 401 -0.63 -23.77 4.88
C ASP A 401 -0.45 -23.26 6.33
N LEU A 402 0.78 -23.28 6.84
CA LEU A 402 1.10 -22.71 8.16
C LEU A 402 0.79 -21.22 8.23
N LEU A 403 1.16 -20.44 7.21
CA LEU A 403 0.85 -19.01 7.17
C LEU A 403 -0.66 -18.76 7.17
N HIS A 404 -1.44 -19.61 6.51
CA HIS A 404 -2.89 -19.54 6.53
C HIS A 404 -3.46 -19.78 7.93
N LEU A 405 -2.96 -20.80 8.65
CA LEU A 405 -3.36 -21.09 10.03
C LEU A 405 -3.10 -19.92 10.96
N VAL A 406 -1.89 -19.35 10.89
CA VAL A 406 -1.51 -18.19 11.70
C VAL A 406 -2.42 -16.99 11.43
N ARG A 407 -2.76 -16.74 10.16
CA ARG A 407 -3.61 -15.60 9.78
C ARG A 407 -5.07 -15.76 10.21
N GLU A 408 -5.55 -16.98 10.34
CA GLU A 408 -6.89 -17.27 10.84
C GLU A 408 -6.95 -17.42 12.36
N GLY A 409 -5.80 -17.39 13.05
CA GLY A 409 -5.72 -17.59 14.50
C GLY A 409 -6.01 -19.04 14.92
N GLU A 410 -5.75 -19.98 14.02
CA GLU A 410 -5.92 -21.43 14.23
C GLU A 410 -4.65 -22.10 14.79
N CYS A 411 -3.59 -21.31 15.02
CA CYS A 411 -2.45 -21.65 15.86
C CYS A 411 -1.76 -20.36 16.36
N ASP A 412 -1.00 -20.46 17.44
CA ASP A 412 -0.18 -19.35 17.92
C ASP A 412 1.10 -19.22 17.10
N ALA A 413 1.58 -17.99 16.94
CA ALA A 413 2.83 -17.70 16.25
C ALA A 413 3.44 -16.37 16.71
N LEU A 414 4.77 -16.29 16.59
CA LEU A 414 5.49 -15.02 16.66
C LEU A 414 5.64 -14.47 15.23
N SER A 415 4.92 -13.40 14.93
CA SER A 415 4.96 -12.69 13.65
C SER A 415 5.92 -11.51 13.72
N LEU A 416 6.88 -11.45 12.79
CA LEU A 416 7.98 -10.48 12.81
C LEU A 416 8.09 -9.72 11.49
N GLY A 417 8.34 -8.41 11.62
CA GLY A 417 8.73 -7.53 10.52
C GLY A 417 10.23 -7.29 10.50
N LEU A 418 10.99 -8.26 9.99
CA LEU A 418 12.45 -8.13 9.98
C LEU A 418 12.90 -7.16 8.88
N PRO A 419 13.89 -6.27 9.16
CA PRO A 419 14.58 -5.52 8.12
C PRO A 419 15.16 -6.45 7.05
N GLU A 420 15.21 -5.98 5.81
CA GLU A 420 15.57 -6.77 4.63
C GLU A 420 16.90 -7.54 4.79
N ILE A 421 17.92 -6.91 5.36
CA ILE A 421 19.22 -7.58 5.59
C ILE A 421 19.12 -8.70 6.62
N LEU A 422 18.34 -8.53 7.70
CA LEU A 422 18.17 -9.55 8.74
C LEU A 422 17.31 -10.71 8.22
N ARG A 423 16.26 -10.39 7.45
CA ARG A 423 15.47 -11.38 6.71
C ARG A 423 16.35 -12.19 5.76
N THR A 424 17.24 -11.54 5.02
CA THR A 424 18.16 -12.23 4.10
C THR A 424 19.13 -13.15 4.85
N LEU A 425 19.62 -12.75 6.02
CA LEU A 425 20.48 -13.58 6.86
C LEU A 425 19.78 -14.85 7.36
N ILE A 426 18.51 -14.78 7.75
CA ILE A 426 17.77 -15.99 8.18
C ILE A 426 17.36 -16.88 7.01
N CYS A 427 17.22 -16.33 5.79
CA CYS A 427 16.92 -17.06 4.56
C CYS A 427 18.15 -17.72 3.92
N THR A 428 19.35 -17.44 4.40
CA THR A 428 20.58 -18.05 3.89
C THR A 428 21.09 -19.15 4.81
N GLY A 429 21.91 -20.04 4.26
CA GLY A 429 22.49 -21.14 5.00
C GLY A 429 23.29 -20.67 6.23
N PRO A 430 23.45 -21.51 7.26
CA PRO A 430 24.07 -21.12 8.54
C PRO A 430 25.51 -20.63 8.41
N HIS A 431 26.20 -20.95 7.31
CA HIS A 431 27.59 -20.56 7.03
C HIS A 431 27.72 -19.58 5.86
N SER A 432 26.60 -19.11 5.31
CA SER A 432 26.58 -18.21 4.17
C SER A 432 26.94 -16.77 4.58
N HIS A 433 27.38 -15.99 3.58
CA HIS A 433 27.62 -14.55 3.74
C HIS A 433 26.71 -13.78 2.78
N VAL A 434 26.12 -12.71 3.27
CA VAL A 434 25.30 -11.76 2.52
C VAL A 434 26.12 -10.48 2.32
N ARG A 435 26.13 -9.93 1.11
CA ARG A 435 26.80 -8.66 0.81
C ARG A 435 25.78 -7.63 0.38
N THR A 436 25.82 -6.44 0.98
CA THR A 436 25.05 -5.29 0.53
C THR A 436 26.00 -4.24 -0.02
N TYR A 437 25.54 -3.50 -1.03
CA TYR A 437 26.27 -2.36 -1.56
C TYR A 437 25.75 -1.09 -0.91
N ASP A 438 26.61 -0.38 -0.20
CA ASP A 438 26.33 0.94 0.35
C ASP A 438 26.77 2.00 -0.68
N ALA A 439 25.80 2.54 -1.40
CA ALA A 439 26.04 3.56 -2.41
C ALA A 439 26.57 4.88 -1.83
N ALA A 440 26.30 5.18 -0.55
CA ALA A 440 26.78 6.42 0.08
C ALA A 440 28.28 6.36 0.38
N ALA A 441 28.77 5.18 0.76
CA ALA A 441 30.18 4.92 1.05
C ALA A 441 30.94 4.24 -0.10
N ASP A 442 30.27 3.97 -1.22
CA ASP A 442 30.79 3.23 -2.39
C ASP A 442 31.53 1.93 -2.00
N GLN A 443 30.95 1.16 -1.09
CA GLN A 443 31.58 -0.04 -0.53
C GLN A 443 30.59 -1.19 -0.34
N PHE A 444 31.12 -2.42 -0.30
CA PHE A 444 30.34 -3.60 0.06
C PHE A 444 30.49 -3.91 1.55
N ILE A 445 29.36 -4.06 2.24
CA ILE A 445 29.31 -4.54 3.62
C ILE A 445 28.93 -6.02 3.59
N ALA A 446 29.75 -6.85 4.23
CA ALA A 446 29.50 -8.28 4.34
C ALA A 446 28.93 -8.62 5.73
N TYR A 447 27.87 -9.41 5.73
CA TYR A 447 27.24 -9.97 6.92
C TYR A 447 27.38 -11.48 6.84
N GLY A 448 27.81 -12.12 7.91
CA GLY A 448 28.12 -13.54 7.96
C GLY A 448 27.39 -14.29 9.06
N PRO A 449 27.94 -15.46 9.45
CA PRO A 449 27.34 -16.32 10.47
C PRO A 449 27.18 -15.65 11.84
N THR A 450 28.09 -14.73 12.20
CA THR A 450 28.04 -14.01 13.48
C THR A 450 26.82 -13.09 13.54
N GLU A 451 26.58 -12.31 12.49
CA GLU A 451 25.42 -11.41 12.39
C GLU A 451 24.13 -12.22 12.34
N ARG A 452 24.11 -13.34 11.62
CA ARG A 452 22.97 -14.26 11.61
C ARG A 452 22.67 -14.81 13.02
N ALA A 453 23.69 -15.23 13.77
CA ALA A 453 23.52 -15.71 15.14
C ALA A 453 22.97 -14.62 16.07
N ALA A 454 23.42 -13.37 15.90
CA ALA A 454 22.88 -12.24 16.66
C ALA A 454 21.39 -11.99 16.36
N VAL A 455 20.94 -12.16 15.11
CA VAL A 455 19.52 -12.09 14.75
C VAL A 455 18.72 -13.18 15.45
N LEU A 456 19.18 -14.42 15.41
CA LEU A 456 18.49 -15.54 16.06
C LEU A 456 18.42 -15.38 17.58
N ALA A 457 19.49 -14.91 18.21
CA ALA A 457 19.50 -14.60 19.64
C ALA A 457 18.50 -13.50 20.02
N GLU A 458 18.24 -12.54 19.12
CA GLU A 458 17.22 -11.51 19.36
C GLU A 458 15.80 -12.08 19.21
N VAL A 459 15.56 -12.93 18.20
CA VAL A 459 14.28 -13.65 18.05
C VAL A 459 14.02 -14.55 19.27
N GLU A 460 15.05 -15.23 19.77
CA GLU A 460 14.99 -16.06 20.97
C GLU A 460 14.56 -15.26 22.20
N LYS A 461 15.08 -14.04 22.39
CA LYS A 461 14.61 -13.17 23.50
C LYS A 461 13.13 -12.85 23.39
N PHE A 462 12.63 -12.54 22.20
CA PHE A 462 11.20 -12.27 22.00
C PHE A 462 10.35 -13.51 22.29
N LEU A 463 10.79 -14.67 21.80
CA LEU A 463 10.11 -15.94 22.06
C LEU A 463 10.09 -16.28 23.55
N ALA A 464 11.21 -16.12 24.25
CA ALA A 464 11.31 -16.38 25.68
C ALA A 464 10.34 -15.53 26.50
N CYS A 465 10.10 -14.27 26.11
CA CYS A 465 9.08 -13.43 26.77
C CYS A 465 7.67 -13.99 26.60
N ILE A 466 7.32 -14.50 25.42
CA ILE A 466 5.99 -15.05 25.14
C ILE A 466 5.82 -16.39 25.87
N VAL A 467 6.78 -17.29 25.74
CA VAL A 467 6.74 -18.65 26.31
C VAL A 467 6.78 -18.63 27.85
N ALA A 468 7.38 -17.61 28.45
CA ALA A 468 7.31 -17.40 29.90
C ALA A 468 5.86 -17.18 30.39
N GLU A 469 4.99 -16.62 29.54
CA GLU A 469 3.57 -16.42 29.85
C GLU A 469 2.74 -17.64 29.43
N GLN A 470 2.91 -18.12 28.20
CA GLN A 470 2.17 -19.24 27.62
C GLN A 470 2.96 -19.92 26.48
N ASP A 471 3.03 -21.25 26.50
CA ASP A 471 3.60 -22.03 25.39
C ASP A 471 2.80 -21.78 24.10
N LEU A 472 3.48 -21.74 22.94
CA LEU A 472 2.79 -21.53 21.66
C LEU A 472 1.84 -22.70 21.36
N TRP A 473 0.54 -22.43 21.33
CA TRP A 473 -0.47 -23.43 21.01
C TRP A 473 -0.38 -23.85 19.53
N PRO A 474 -0.22 -25.15 19.22
CA PRO A 474 -0.01 -25.61 17.85
C PRO A 474 -1.29 -25.64 16.99
N GLY A 475 -2.44 -25.33 17.58
CA GLY A 475 -3.76 -25.49 16.95
C GLY A 475 -4.53 -26.71 17.47
N ASP A 476 -5.78 -26.86 17.03
CA ASP A 476 -6.67 -27.94 17.47
C ASP A 476 -6.35 -29.27 16.77
N GLY A 477 -6.30 -30.35 17.56
CA GLY A 477 -6.18 -31.71 17.06
C GLY A 477 -4.91 -32.02 16.26
N PRO A 478 -3.70 -31.69 16.75
CA PRO A 478 -2.47 -32.10 16.09
C PRO A 478 -2.44 -33.62 15.95
N LEU A 479 -2.09 -34.10 14.76
CA LEU A 479 -1.93 -35.53 14.49
C LEU A 479 -0.80 -36.08 15.36
N PRO A 480 -0.88 -37.35 15.81
CA PRO A 480 0.21 -37.95 16.57
C PRO A 480 1.49 -37.94 15.74
N SER A 481 2.60 -37.52 16.34
CA SER A 481 3.91 -37.58 15.67
C SER A 481 4.18 -39.02 15.19
N PRO A 482 4.68 -39.21 13.96
CA PRO A 482 5.04 -40.53 13.47
C PRO A 482 6.00 -41.21 14.44
N THR A 483 5.53 -42.28 15.10
CA THR A 483 6.40 -43.07 15.97
C THR A 483 7.31 -43.89 15.07
N ARG A 484 8.58 -43.49 14.96
CA ARG A 484 9.55 -44.25 14.17
C ARG A 484 9.72 -45.64 14.81
N PRO A 485 9.62 -46.74 14.06
CA PRO A 485 10.04 -48.04 14.57
C PRO A 485 11.52 -47.96 14.96
N ALA A 486 11.82 -48.43 16.17
CA ALA A 486 13.15 -48.41 16.79
C ALA A 486 14.20 -49.18 15.98
#